data_AF-A0AA40UWV5-F1
#
_entry.id   AF-A0AA40UWV5-F1
#
_cell.length_a   1.000
_cell.length_b   1.000
_cell.length_c   1.000
_cell.angle_alpha   90.00
_cell.angle_beta   90.00
_cell.angle_gamma   90.00
#
_symmetry.space_group_name_H-M   'P 1'
#
loop_
_entity.id
_entity.type
_entity.pdbx_description
1 polymer ?
#
loop_
_entity_poly.entity_id
_entity_poly.type
_entity_poly.pdbx_seq_one_letter_code
_entity_poly.pdbx_strand_id
1 'polypeptide(L)'
;MHSTVAERRAGVSPATPETVATIVDVLPDGRFVAACDGAKLHCRRAFSCLVELRPGDRVAISRAEERGAHVTYVTAILERPDADGVHIVVDGDLVLESTRDVCVKSRDALLLRSGEHVSIKTARLAMSAQEASLSSERATMTSAEFHGRVGKVRLIGKILEMVMDRVVQSCRSSFRTVETVEHLRASHVDHAATATMRLHANTTLITSAQLSKIDAGQIHLG
;
A
#
# COMPACT_ATOMS: atom_id res chain seq x y z
N MET A 1 8.37 -50.49 -54.00
CA MET A 1 8.65 -50.74 -52.56
C MET A 1 7.84 -49.73 -51.75
N HIS A 2 6.63 -50.10 -51.34
CA HIS A 2 5.79 -49.28 -50.47
C HIS A 2 6.07 -49.68 -49.02
N SER A 3 6.66 -48.75 -48.26
CA SER A 3 6.91 -48.92 -46.83
C SER A 3 5.65 -48.48 -46.07
N THR A 4 4.96 -49.45 -45.49
CA THR A 4 3.79 -49.23 -44.63
C THR A 4 4.28 -48.87 -43.23
N VAL A 5 4.15 -47.61 -42.85
CA VAL A 5 4.40 -47.15 -41.49
C VAL A 5 3.19 -47.52 -40.63
N ALA A 6 3.37 -48.50 -39.73
CA ALA A 6 2.36 -48.86 -38.75
C ALA A 6 2.29 -47.78 -37.66
N GLU A 7 1.19 -47.03 -37.62
CA GLU A 7 0.88 -46.13 -36.52
C GLU A 7 0.64 -46.93 -35.23
N ARG A 8 1.53 -46.75 -34.28
CA ARG A 8 1.42 -47.29 -32.94
C ARG A 8 0.45 -46.40 -32.16
N ARG A 9 -0.84 -46.74 -32.15
CA ARG A 9 -1.83 -46.14 -31.24
C ARG A 9 -1.36 -46.37 -29.80
N ALA A 10 -0.89 -45.31 -29.15
CA ALA A 10 -0.68 -45.30 -27.71
C ALA A 10 -2.05 -45.50 -27.03
N GLY A 11 -2.26 -46.67 -26.45
CA GLY A 11 -3.43 -46.92 -25.61
C GLY A 11 -3.43 -45.94 -24.45
N VAL A 12 -4.50 -45.14 -24.35
CA VAL A 12 -4.82 -44.40 -23.13
C VAL A 12 -5.10 -45.44 -22.06
N SER A 13 -4.21 -45.55 -21.08
CA SER A 13 -4.46 -46.33 -19.86
C SER A 13 -5.74 -45.77 -19.21
N PRO A 14 -6.70 -46.60 -18.75
CA PRO A 14 -7.86 -46.09 -18.03
C PRO A 14 -7.36 -45.28 -16.84
N ALA A 15 -7.80 -44.02 -16.74
CA ALA A 15 -7.47 -43.18 -15.61
C ALA A 15 -7.95 -43.88 -14.34
N THR A 16 -7.03 -44.22 -13.44
CA THR A 16 -7.40 -44.65 -12.09
C THR A 16 -8.24 -43.53 -11.49
N PRO A 17 -9.50 -43.80 -11.07
CA PRO A 17 -10.34 -42.76 -10.50
C PRO A 17 -9.63 -42.13 -9.30
N GLU A 18 -9.61 -40.80 -9.27
CA GLU A 18 -9.01 -40.05 -8.18
C GLU A 18 -9.74 -40.42 -6.88
N THR A 19 -8.99 -40.75 -5.83
CA THR A 19 -9.61 -41.18 -4.57
C THR A 19 -10.17 -39.95 -3.85
N VAL A 20 -11.48 -39.95 -3.61
CA VAL A 20 -12.20 -38.83 -2.97
C VAL A 20 -12.48 -39.18 -1.51
N ALA A 21 -12.24 -38.21 -0.62
CA ALA A 21 -12.54 -38.33 0.80
C ALA A 21 -13.21 -37.06 1.32
N THR A 22 -13.79 -37.12 2.52
CA THR A 22 -14.33 -35.94 3.22
C THR A 22 -13.51 -35.67 4.46
N ILE A 23 -13.01 -34.45 4.65
CA ILE A 23 -12.33 -34.08 5.90
C ILE A 23 -13.35 -34.11 7.04
N VAL A 24 -13.06 -34.87 8.09
CA VAL A 24 -13.94 -35.01 9.27
C VAL A 24 -13.35 -34.40 10.52
N ASP A 25 -12.03 -34.21 10.58
CA ASP A 25 -11.36 -33.65 11.76
C ASP A 25 -10.01 -33.02 11.43
N VAL A 26 -9.55 -32.10 12.29
CA VAL A 26 -8.23 -31.46 12.27
C VAL A 26 -7.54 -31.74 13.59
N LEU A 27 -6.39 -32.40 13.54
CA LEU A 27 -5.62 -32.79 14.73
C LEU A 27 -4.74 -31.62 15.21
N PRO A 28 -4.38 -31.57 16.52
CA PRO A 28 -3.56 -30.48 17.08
C PRO A 28 -2.17 -30.31 16.48
N ASP A 29 -1.66 -31.35 15.80
CA ASP A 29 -0.35 -31.35 15.14
C ASP A 29 -0.42 -30.93 13.66
N GLY A 30 -1.58 -30.44 13.20
CA GLY A 30 -1.80 -29.98 11.83
C GLY A 30 -2.06 -31.11 10.82
N ARG A 31 -2.21 -32.36 11.27
CA ARG A 31 -2.70 -33.46 10.44
C ARG A 31 -4.22 -33.45 10.35
N PHE A 32 -4.75 -34.08 9.31
CA PHE A 32 -6.18 -34.15 9.04
C PHE A 32 -6.67 -35.59 9.14
N VAL A 33 -7.95 -35.77 9.47
CA VAL A 33 -8.63 -37.06 9.34
C VAL A 33 -9.65 -36.95 8.21
N ALA A 34 -9.56 -37.86 7.24
CA ALA A 34 -10.48 -37.92 6.11
C ALA A 34 -11.25 -39.24 6.11
N ALA A 35 -12.56 -39.19 5.88
CA ALA A 35 -13.40 -40.36 5.69
C ALA A 35 -13.46 -40.72 4.19
N CYS A 36 -13.08 -41.96 3.87
CA CYS A 36 -13.06 -42.51 2.51
C CYS A 36 -13.65 -43.93 2.56
N ASP A 37 -14.71 -44.21 1.81
CA ASP A 37 -15.37 -45.53 1.74
C ASP A 37 -15.65 -46.19 3.12
N GLY A 38 -16.04 -45.37 4.10
CA GLY A 38 -16.32 -45.82 5.47
C GLY A 38 -15.10 -45.98 6.38
N ALA A 39 -13.87 -45.85 5.85
CA ALA A 39 -12.64 -45.84 6.64
C ALA A 39 -12.21 -44.41 6.99
N LYS A 40 -11.59 -44.24 8.16
CA LYS A 40 -10.92 -43.00 8.55
C LYS A 40 -9.43 -43.11 8.25
N LEU A 41 -8.91 -42.13 7.51
CA LEU A 41 -7.51 -42.06 7.09
C LEU A 41 -6.86 -40.83 7.72
N HIS A 42 -5.65 -40.99 8.24
CA HIS A 42 -4.82 -39.85 8.63
C HIS A 42 -4.11 -39.30 7.40
N CYS A 43 -4.27 -38.00 7.19
CA CYS A 43 -3.79 -37.30 6.01
C CYS A 43 -2.94 -36.08 6.40
N ARG A 44 -2.01 -35.70 5.52
CA ARG A 44 -1.26 -34.44 5.58
C ARG A 44 -1.73 -33.52 4.45
N ARG A 45 -1.63 -32.21 4.62
CA ARG A 45 -1.83 -31.26 3.52
C ARG A 45 -0.65 -31.38 2.55
N ALA A 46 -0.90 -31.56 1.25
CA ALA A 46 0.16 -31.46 0.25
C ALA A 46 0.70 -30.03 0.20
N PHE A 47 1.98 -29.86 -0.10
CA PHE A 47 2.61 -28.55 -0.20
C PHE A 47 1.90 -27.62 -1.20
N SER A 48 1.40 -28.17 -2.31
CA SER A 48 0.65 -27.43 -3.35
C SER A 48 -0.78 -27.07 -2.94
N CYS A 49 -1.34 -27.69 -1.90
CA CYS A 49 -2.68 -27.39 -1.42
C CYS A 49 -2.63 -26.16 -0.50
N LEU A 50 -2.71 -24.98 -1.10
CA LEU A 50 -2.58 -23.69 -0.40
C LEU A 50 -3.87 -23.22 0.29
N VAL A 51 -5.02 -23.76 -0.12
CA VAL A 51 -6.31 -23.45 0.49
C VAL A 51 -6.40 -24.13 1.86
N GLU A 52 -6.83 -23.37 2.86
CA GLU A 52 -7.06 -23.87 4.22
C GLU A 52 -8.10 -25.01 4.20
N LEU A 53 -7.71 -26.19 4.72
CA LEU A 53 -8.57 -27.37 4.85
C LEU A 53 -9.48 -27.27 6.08
N ARG A 54 -10.75 -27.64 5.93
CA ARG A 54 -11.77 -27.58 6.99
C ARG A 54 -12.59 -28.88 7.03
N PRO A 55 -13.10 -29.28 8.21
CA PRO A 55 -14.11 -30.33 8.29
C PRO A 55 -15.30 -30.04 7.36
N GLY A 56 -15.77 -31.05 6.65
CA GLY A 56 -16.81 -30.93 5.62
C GLY A 56 -16.27 -30.79 4.19
N ASP A 57 -14.99 -30.47 4.01
CA ASP A 57 -14.39 -30.40 2.67
C ASP A 57 -14.38 -31.76 1.99
N ARG A 58 -14.91 -31.82 0.75
CA ARG A 58 -14.68 -32.95 -0.14
C ARG A 58 -13.35 -32.74 -0.85
N VAL A 59 -12.44 -33.70 -0.72
CA VAL A 59 -11.04 -33.56 -1.12
C VAL A 59 -10.57 -34.72 -2.00
N ALA A 60 -9.62 -34.44 -2.87
CA ALA A 60 -8.82 -35.45 -3.54
C ALA A 60 -7.65 -35.86 -2.64
N ILE A 61 -7.41 -37.16 -2.52
CA ILE A 61 -6.30 -37.71 -1.74
C ILE A 61 -5.39 -38.58 -2.61
N SER A 62 -4.09 -38.47 -2.36
CA SER A 62 -3.04 -39.27 -2.98
C SER A 62 -2.26 -40.02 -1.92
N ARG A 63 -1.99 -41.31 -2.15
CA ARG A 63 -1.12 -42.11 -1.28
C ARG A 63 0.29 -42.13 -1.85
N ALA A 64 1.27 -41.89 -0.99
CA ALA A 64 2.68 -42.05 -1.30
C ALA A 64 3.31 -43.02 -0.30
N GLU A 65 4.31 -43.78 -0.75
CA GLU A 65 5.16 -44.56 0.17
C GLU A 65 6.31 -43.70 0.65
N GLU A 66 6.44 -43.56 1.97
CA GLU A 66 7.52 -42.82 2.61
C GLU A 66 8.13 -43.70 3.70
N ARG A 67 9.40 -44.08 3.54
CA ARG A 67 10.17 -44.88 4.52
C ARG A 67 9.47 -46.18 4.96
N GLY A 68 8.80 -46.87 4.04
CA GLY A 68 8.12 -48.15 4.31
C GLY A 68 6.73 -48.02 4.94
N ALA A 69 6.17 -46.80 5.06
CA ALA A 69 4.80 -46.55 5.48
C ALA A 69 4.02 -45.80 4.38
N HIS A 70 2.72 -46.07 4.27
CA HIS A 70 1.83 -45.31 3.37
C HIS A 70 1.42 -44.00 4.04
N VAL A 71 1.75 -42.87 3.41
CA VAL A 71 1.33 -41.53 3.82
C VAL A 71 0.26 -41.04 2.86
N THR A 72 -0.85 -40.52 3.39
CA THR A 72 -1.92 -39.93 2.59
C THR A 72 -1.78 -38.42 2.58
N TYR A 73 -1.81 -37.82 1.39
CA TYR A 73 -1.79 -36.37 1.20
C TYR A 73 -3.10 -35.89 0.62
N VAL A 74 -3.64 -34.81 1.17
CA VAL A 74 -4.72 -34.04 0.55
C VAL A 74 -4.12 -33.13 -0.51
N THR A 75 -4.46 -33.34 -1.77
CA THR A 75 -3.87 -32.63 -2.92
C THR A 75 -4.73 -31.48 -3.41
N ALA A 76 -6.05 -31.58 -3.27
CA ALA A 76 -7.00 -30.53 -3.63
C ALA A 76 -8.29 -30.63 -2.80
N ILE A 77 -8.95 -29.48 -2.59
CA ILE A 77 -10.36 -29.41 -2.18
C ILE A 77 -11.19 -29.37 -3.46
N LEU A 78 -12.04 -30.37 -3.63
CA LEU A 78 -12.92 -30.51 -4.80
C LEU A 78 -14.16 -29.65 -4.60
N GLU A 79 -14.77 -29.72 -3.42
CA GLU A 79 -15.98 -28.98 -3.09
C GLU A 79 -16.00 -28.64 -1.60
N ARG A 80 -16.51 -27.44 -1.29
CA ARG A 80 -16.86 -27.01 0.06
C ARG A 80 -18.33 -26.57 0.04
N PRO A 81 -19.22 -27.31 0.73
CA PRO A 81 -20.60 -26.86 0.90
C PRO A 81 -20.65 -25.47 1.56
N ASP A 82 -21.52 -24.59 1.07
CA ASP A 82 -21.74 -23.24 1.60
C ASP A 82 -20.48 -22.35 1.66
N ALA A 83 -19.62 -22.47 0.64
CA ALA A 83 -18.39 -21.68 0.57
C ALA A 83 -18.64 -20.21 0.18
N ASP A 84 -18.40 -19.29 1.13
CA ASP A 84 -18.43 -17.83 0.89
C ASP A 84 -17.08 -17.26 0.44
N GLY A 85 -16.03 -18.09 0.30
CA GLY A 85 -14.72 -17.64 -0.16
C GLY A 85 -13.60 -18.67 -0.02
N VAL A 86 -12.40 -18.26 -0.47
CA VAL A 86 -11.16 -19.04 -0.39
C VAL A 86 -10.18 -18.33 0.52
N HIS A 87 -9.62 -19.06 1.48
CA HIS A 87 -8.57 -18.58 2.36
C HIS A 87 -7.26 -19.30 2.06
N ILE A 88 -6.23 -18.54 1.67
CA ILE A 88 -4.90 -19.05 1.39
C ILE A 88 -4.04 -18.80 2.62
N VAL A 89 -3.51 -19.88 3.21
CA VAL A 89 -2.64 -19.81 4.40
C VAL A 89 -1.33 -20.51 4.10
N VAL A 90 -0.22 -19.80 4.34
CA VAL A 90 1.14 -20.30 4.14
C VAL A 90 1.88 -20.21 5.46
N ASP A 91 2.43 -21.34 5.89
CA ASP A 91 3.35 -21.40 7.02
C ASP A 91 4.74 -21.02 6.50
N GLY A 92 5.18 -19.79 6.81
CA GLY A 92 6.43 -19.22 6.31
C GLY A 92 6.22 -18.18 5.19
N ASP A 93 7.20 -18.05 4.31
CA ASP A 93 7.21 -17.00 3.29
C ASP A 93 6.32 -17.34 2.09
N LEU A 94 5.58 -16.35 1.58
CA LEU A 94 4.84 -16.42 0.33
C LEU A 94 5.41 -15.39 -0.66
N VAL A 95 5.90 -15.86 -1.81
CA VAL A 95 6.35 -15.02 -2.91
C VAL A 95 5.38 -15.14 -4.08
N LEU A 96 4.80 -14.01 -4.50
CA LEU A 96 4.00 -13.90 -5.71
C LEU A 96 4.83 -13.21 -6.79
N GLU A 97 5.36 -14.00 -7.73
CA GLU A 97 6.20 -13.51 -8.81
C GLU A 97 5.57 -13.86 -10.17
N SER A 98 5.66 -12.92 -11.13
CA SER A 98 5.23 -13.11 -12.51
C SER A 98 6.22 -12.43 -13.44
N THR A 99 6.49 -13.05 -14.59
CA THR A 99 7.31 -12.45 -15.65
C THR A 99 6.58 -11.36 -16.44
N ARG A 100 5.29 -11.19 -16.17
CA ARG A 100 4.39 -10.21 -16.78
C ARG A 100 3.49 -9.59 -15.70
N ASP A 101 2.47 -8.86 -16.13
CA ASP A 101 1.57 -8.13 -15.25
C ASP A 101 0.86 -9.05 -14.24
N VAL A 102 0.72 -8.55 -13.01
CA VAL A 102 -0.14 -9.11 -11.97
C VAL A 102 -1.29 -8.13 -11.74
N CYS A 103 -2.53 -8.63 -11.80
CA CYS A 103 -3.72 -7.81 -11.57
C CYS A 103 -4.51 -8.37 -10.39
N VAL A 104 -4.63 -7.58 -9.32
CA VAL A 104 -5.47 -7.90 -8.16
C VAL A 104 -6.68 -6.98 -8.19
N LYS A 105 -7.88 -7.54 -8.25
CA LYS A 105 -9.15 -6.81 -8.33
C LYS A 105 -10.09 -7.28 -7.23
N SER A 106 -10.83 -6.34 -6.64
CA SER A 106 -11.94 -6.61 -5.74
C SER A 106 -13.10 -5.69 -6.10
N ARG A 107 -14.34 -6.17 -5.95
CA ARG A 107 -15.56 -5.35 -6.15
C ARG A 107 -15.78 -4.40 -4.98
N ASP A 108 -15.52 -4.89 -3.77
CA ASP A 108 -15.81 -4.19 -2.54
C ASP A 108 -14.51 -3.65 -1.94
N ALA A 109 -13.83 -4.43 -1.09
CA ALA A 109 -12.62 -4.01 -0.41
C ALA A 109 -11.40 -4.81 -0.85
N LEU A 110 -10.25 -4.14 -0.92
CA LEU A 110 -8.93 -4.74 -1.05
C LEU A 110 -8.08 -4.22 0.12
N LEU A 111 -7.73 -5.10 1.05
CA LEU A 111 -7.00 -4.77 2.27
C LEU A 111 -5.57 -5.32 2.20
N LEU A 112 -4.57 -4.44 2.27
CA LEU A 112 -3.17 -4.81 2.50
C LEU A 112 -2.81 -4.49 3.95
N ARG A 113 -2.41 -5.50 4.71
CA ARG A 113 -2.01 -5.36 6.11
C ARG A 113 -0.67 -6.04 6.33
N SER A 114 0.19 -5.42 7.12
CA SER A 114 1.47 -5.95 7.57
C SER A 114 1.67 -5.53 9.03
N GLY A 115 2.25 -6.41 9.85
CA GLY A 115 2.54 -6.11 11.25
C GLY A 115 3.70 -5.14 11.43
N GLU A 116 4.67 -5.16 10.51
CA GLU A 116 5.93 -4.42 10.63
C GLU A 116 6.12 -3.43 9.48
N HIS A 117 6.00 -3.90 8.24
CA HIS A 117 6.47 -3.13 7.09
C HIS A 117 5.74 -3.46 5.78
N VAL A 118 5.47 -2.42 5.00
CA VAL A 118 5.03 -2.50 3.59
C VAL A 118 5.96 -1.62 2.76
N SER A 119 6.58 -2.18 1.72
CA SER A 119 7.42 -1.43 0.77
C SER A 119 6.93 -1.61 -0.66
N ILE A 120 6.68 -0.49 -1.32
CA ILE A 120 6.31 -0.43 -2.74
C ILE A 120 7.48 0.19 -3.50
N LYS A 121 8.17 -0.61 -4.33
CA LYS A 121 9.27 -0.15 -5.17
C LYS A 121 8.85 -0.30 -6.62
N THR A 122 8.76 0.83 -7.33
CA THR A 122 8.34 0.90 -8.73
C THR A 122 8.98 2.11 -9.39
N ALA A 123 9.18 2.05 -10.70
CA ALA A 123 9.55 3.23 -11.49
C ALA A 123 8.39 4.23 -11.60
N ARG A 124 7.14 3.77 -11.52
CA ARG A 124 5.93 4.61 -11.62
C ARG A 124 4.86 4.14 -10.65
N LEU A 125 4.40 5.04 -9.78
CA LEU A 125 3.28 4.82 -8.86
C LEU A 125 2.14 5.77 -9.26
N ALA A 126 0.95 5.20 -9.48
CA ALA A 126 -0.27 5.95 -9.70
C ALA A 126 -1.31 5.52 -8.67
N MET A 127 -1.91 6.50 -8.00
CA MET A 127 -2.99 6.30 -7.05
C MET A 127 -4.10 7.28 -7.38
N SER A 128 -5.33 6.78 -7.44
CA SER A 128 -6.51 7.59 -7.69
C SER A 128 -7.59 7.15 -6.72
N ALA A 129 -8.07 8.08 -5.91
CA ALA A 129 -9.12 7.83 -4.94
C ALA A 129 -9.95 9.11 -4.76
N GLN A 130 -11.22 8.95 -4.41
CA GLN A 130 -12.06 10.08 -4.02
C GLN A 130 -11.64 10.64 -2.65
N GLU A 131 -11.17 9.77 -1.76
CA GLU A 131 -10.69 10.10 -0.43
C GLU A 131 -9.41 9.31 -0.12
N ALA A 132 -8.44 9.97 0.51
CA ALA A 132 -7.20 9.36 0.96
C ALA A 132 -6.78 9.94 2.31
N SER A 133 -6.41 9.07 3.24
CA SER A 133 -5.93 9.45 4.57
C SER A 133 -4.57 8.82 4.84
N LEU A 134 -3.63 9.63 5.30
CA LEU A 134 -2.32 9.18 5.79
C LEU A 134 -2.20 9.59 7.26
N SER A 135 -2.04 8.60 8.14
CA SER A 135 -1.76 8.80 9.56
C SER A 135 -0.42 8.16 9.87
N SER A 136 0.51 8.95 10.39
CA SER A 136 1.86 8.51 10.73
C SER A 136 2.43 9.43 11.80
N GLU A 137 3.21 8.86 12.73
CA GLU A 137 3.99 9.67 13.68
C GLU A 137 5.12 10.43 12.97
N ARG A 138 5.72 9.82 11.95
CA ARG A 138 6.79 10.40 11.14
C ARG A 138 6.58 10.12 9.66
N ALA A 139 6.69 11.17 8.85
CA ALA A 139 6.68 11.08 7.40
C ALA A 139 7.90 11.79 6.80
N THR A 140 8.52 11.17 5.81
CA THR A 140 9.57 11.79 5.00
C THR A 140 9.16 11.68 3.55
N MET A 141 9.23 12.79 2.82
CA MET A 141 8.97 12.84 1.40
C MET A 141 10.12 13.56 0.72
N THR A 142 10.75 12.88 -0.24
CA THR A 142 11.80 13.44 -1.08
C THR A 142 11.31 13.40 -2.50
N SER A 143 11.25 14.56 -3.14
CA SER A 143 10.91 14.69 -4.57
C SER A 143 11.73 15.81 -5.19
N ALA A 144 12.16 15.60 -6.44
CA ALA A 144 12.82 16.64 -7.23
C ALA A 144 11.82 17.72 -7.66
N GLU A 145 10.57 17.33 -7.93
CA GLU A 145 9.51 18.23 -8.31
C GLU A 145 8.20 17.81 -7.64
N PHE A 146 7.42 18.79 -7.19
CA PHE A 146 6.08 18.56 -6.67
C PHE A 146 5.11 19.52 -7.35
N HIS A 147 4.14 18.96 -8.08
CA HIS A 147 3.04 19.71 -8.65
C HIS A 147 1.74 19.30 -7.97
N GLY A 148 0.99 20.27 -7.44
CA GLY A 148 -0.29 20.01 -6.79
C GLY A 148 -1.27 21.15 -7.02
N ARG A 149 -2.53 20.79 -7.27
CA ARG A 149 -3.67 21.71 -7.12
C ARG A 149 -4.39 21.33 -5.84
N VAL A 150 -4.33 22.20 -4.85
CA VAL A 150 -4.87 21.93 -3.53
C VAL A 150 -5.93 22.97 -3.21
N GLY A 151 -7.11 22.53 -2.80
CA GLY A 151 -8.21 23.43 -2.44
C GLY A 151 -7.97 24.15 -1.11
N LYS A 152 -7.46 23.43 -0.09
CA LYS A 152 -7.19 23.98 1.24
C LYS A 152 -6.00 23.26 1.87
N VAL A 153 -5.07 24.04 2.45
CA VAL A 153 -3.97 23.54 3.26
C VAL A 153 -4.11 24.12 4.67
N ARG A 154 -4.00 23.26 5.70
CA ARG A 154 -3.87 23.68 7.10
C ARG A 154 -2.65 23.00 7.68
N LEU A 155 -1.68 23.80 8.13
CA LEU A 155 -0.50 23.31 8.83
C LEU A 155 -0.56 23.82 10.27
N ILE A 156 -0.52 22.90 11.23
CA ILE A 156 -0.55 23.19 12.65
C ILE A 156 0.64 22.46 13.25
N GLY A 157 1.59 23.20 13.82
CA GLY A 157 2.82 22.64 14.36
C GLY A 157 3.57 23.65 15.21
N LYS A 158 4.60 23.17 15.91
CA LYS A 158 5.46 24.02 16.75
C LYS A 158 6.52 24.76 15.94
N ILE A 159 7.01 24.14 14.87
CA ILE A 159 8.11 24.63 14.05
C ILE A 159 7.75 24.43 12.59
N LEU A 160 8.00 25.46 11.78
CA LEU A 160 7.96 25.42 10.33
C LEU A 160 9.26 26.03 9.81
N GLU A 161 10.11 25.21 9.19
CA GLU A 161 11.33 25.66 8.52
C GLU A 161 11.15 25.52 7.01
N MET A 162 11.49 26.57 6.28
CA MET A 162 11.36 26.63 4.83
C MET A 162 12.61 27.29 4.24
N VAL A 163 13.27 26.58 3.34
CA VAL A 163 14.44 27.07 2.60
C VAL A 163 14.10 26.94 1.11
N MET A 164 14.09 28.07 0.41
CA MET A 164 13.63 28.16 -0.98
C MET A 164 14.47 29.20 -1.71
N ASP A 165 14.82 28.94 -2.98
CA ASP A 165 15.48 29.93 -3.84
C ASP A 165 14.52 31.08 -4.21
N ARG A 166 13.24 30.76 -4.39
CA ARG A 166 12.20 31.73 -4.74
C ARG A 166 10.85 31.33 -4.17
N VAL A 167 10.19 32.29 -3.53
CA VAL A 167 8.79 32.19 -3.10
C VAL A 167 7.98 33.26 -3.83
N VAL A 168 6.90 32.86 -4.48
CA VAL A 168 5.91 33.78 -5.07
C VAL A 168 4.56 33.48 -4.43
N GLN A 169 3.96 34.50 -3.83
CA GLN A 169 2.68 34.38 -3.16
C GLN A 169 1.75 35.48 -3.66
N SER A 170 0.58 35.09 -4.16
CA SER A 170 -0.53 35.98 -4.44
C SER A 170 -1.71 35.56 -3.56
N CYS A 171 -2.26 36.49 -2.80
CA CYS A 171 -3.36 36.22 -1.90
C CYS A 171 -4.26 37.45 -1.78
N ARG A 172 -5.56 37.21 -1.52
CA ARG A 172 -6.52 38.29 -1.27
C ARG A 172 -6.30 38.95 0.09
N SER A 173 -5.87 38.16 1.07
CA SER A 173 -5.63 38.59 2.45
C SER A 173 -4.50 37.76 3.05
N SER A 174 -3.58 38.42 3.75
CA SER A 174 -2.51 37.80 4.52
C SER A 174 -2.51 38.37 5.92
N PHE A 175 -2.40 37.50 6.92
CA PHE A 175 -2.28 37.88 8.32
C PHE A 175 -1.06 37.20 8.89
N ARG A 176 -0.16 37.98 9.48
CA ARG A 176 1.05 37.48 10.12
C ARG A 176 1.21 38.17 11.46
N THR A 177 1.46 37.36 12.48
CA THR A 177 1.75 37.82 13.84
C THR A 177 3.03 37.14 14.29
N VAL A 178 3.97 37.92 14.80
CA VAL A 178 5.25 37.45 15.30
C VAL A 178 5.43 38.07 16.69
N GLU A 179 5.51 37.23 17.72
CA GLU A 179 5.53 37.68 19.11
C GLU A 179 6.87 38.26 19.54
N THR A 180 7.97 37.66 19.06
CA THR A 180 9.32 37.99 19.53
C THR A 180 10.08 38.78 18.48
N VAL A 181 10.47 38.15 17.38
CA VAL A 181 11.36 38.75 16.39
C VAL A 181 10.98 38.33 14.98
N GLU A 182 10.78 39.32 14.11
CA GLU A 182 10.81 39.16 12.66
C GLU A 182 12.07 39.80 12.09
N HIS A 183 12.86 39.02 11.35
CA HIS A 183 14.03 39.52 10.64
C HIS A 183 13.79 39.51 9.13
N LEU A 184 13.69 40.71 8.54
CA LEU A 184 13.67 40.92 7.10
C LEU A 184 15.01 41.53 6.66
N ARG A 185 15.73 40.82 5.79
CA ARG A 185 16.95 41.32 5.15
C ARG A 185 16.84 41.04 3.66
N ALA A 186 16.92 42.09 2.86
CA ALA A 186 16.87 41.98 1.41
C ALA A 186 17.68 43.11 0.80
N SER A 187 18.15 42.91 -0.43
CA SER A 187 18.75 43.99 -1.22
C SER A 187 17.73 45.07 -1.57
N HIS A 188 16.47 44.68 -1.76
CA HIS A 188 15.36 45.58 -2.06
C HIS A 188 14.13 45.12 -1.27
N VAL A 189 13.49 46.05 -0.58
CA VAL A 189 12.18 45.85 0.06
C VAL A 189 11.24 46.89 -0.51
N ASP A 190 10.13 46.44 -1.09
CA ASP A 190 9.09 47.30 -1.66
C ASP A 190 7.77 46.99 -0.96
N HIS A 191 7.21 48.01 -0.32
CA HIS A 191 5.90 47.98 0.30
C HIS A 191 5.04 49.08 -0.30
N ALA A 192 3.99 48.68 -1.02
CA ALA A 192 2.99 49.57 -1.56
C ALA A 192 1.61 49.21 -0.99
N ALA A 193 0.88 50.23 -0.56
CA ALA A 193 -0.51 50.10 -0.14
C ALA A 193 -1.37 51.12 -0.88
N THR A 194 -2.50 50.68 -1.44
CA THR A 194 -3.40 51.57 -2.21
C THR A 194 -4.15 52.58 -1.34
N ALA A 195 -4.42 52.24 -0.08
CA ALA A 195 -5.23 53.08 0.81
C ALA A 195 -4.43 53.59 2.01
N THR A 196 -3.95 52.69 2.89
CA THR A 196 -3.25 53.10 4.12
C THR A 196 -2.14 52.11 4.43
N MET A 197 -0.96 52.63 4.71
CA MET A 197 0.15 51.90 5.31
C MET A 197 0.38 52.46 6.73
N ARG A 198 0.54 51.57 7.72
CA ARG A 198 0.84 51.94 9.11
C ARG A 198 2.09 51.22 9.55
N LEU A 199 3.07 51.98 10.04
CA LEU A 199 4.24 51.45 10.74
C LEU A 199 4.20 52.02 12.15
N HIS A 200 4.17 51.14 13.15
CA HIS A 200 4.07 51.52 14.55
C HIS A 200 5.04 50.69 15.38
N ALA A 201 5.82 51.36 16.22
CA ALA A 201 6.74 50.76 17.18
C ALA A 201 6.98 51.77 18.30
N ASN A 202 7.37 51.29 19.49
CA ASN A 202 7.83 52.15 20.58
C ASN A 202 9.03 53.02 20.14
N THR A 203 9.92 52.44 19.31
CA THR A 203 11.05 53.13 18.70
C THR A 203 11.18 52.69 17.25
N THR A 204 11.23 53.64 16.32
CA THR A 204 11.49 53.39 14.89
C THR A 204 12.79 54.08 14.49
N LEU A 205 13.71 53.34 13.88
CA LEU A 205 14.96 53.88 13.35
C LEU A 205 14.93 53.75 11.82
N ILE A 206 15.10 54.88 11.12
CA ILE A 206 15.23 54.92 9.67
C ILE A 206 16.58 55.57 9.36
N THR A 207 17.46 54.80 8.72
CA THR A 207 18.82 55.26 8.37
C THR A 207 19.02 55.07 6.88
N SER A 208 19.43 56.13 6.18
CA SER A 208 19.78 56.10 4.76
C SER A 208 21.14 56.74 4.54
N ALA A 209 22.04 56.09 3.81
CA ALA A 209 23.35 56.65 3.50
C ALA A 209 23.29 57.78 2.45
N GLN A 210 22.36 57.70 1.50
CA GLN A 210 22.28 58.65 0.38
C GLN A 210 21.04 59.53 0.43
N LEU A 211 19.83 58.95 0.52
CA LEU A 211 18.58 59.70 0.47
C LEU A 211 17.48 59.02 1.28
N SER A 212 16.81 59.80 2.11
CA SER A 212 15.46 59.52 2.59
C SER A 212 14.54 60.60 2.01
N LYS A 213 13.53 60.19 1.24
CA LYS A 213 12.50 61.11 0.71
C LYS A 213 11.17 60.78 1.38
N ILE A 214 10.56 61.78 2.00
CA ILE A 214 9.20 61.71 2.53
C ILE A 214 8.42 62.81 1.81
N ASP A 215 7.34 62.41 1.13
CA ASP A 215 6.50 63.29 0.34
C ASP A 215 5.04 63.04 0.75
N ALA A 216 4.37 64.08 1.21
CA ALA A 216 2.99 64.00 1.67
C ALA A 216 2.33 65.37 1.59
N GLY A 217 1.00 65.38 1.44
CA GLY A 217 0.22 66.61 1.55
C GLY A 217 0.33 67.27 2.93
N GLN A 218 0.53 66.47 3.99
CA GLN A 218 0.79 66.93 5.36
C GLN A 218 1.76 65.96 6.06
N ILE A 219 2.70 66.51 6.81
CA ILE A 219 3.63 65.78 7.70
C ILE A 219 3.51 66.41 9.09
N HIS A 220 3.16 65.60 10.09
CA HIS A 220 3.18 66.01 11.50
C HIS A 220 4.40 65.39 12.17
N LEU A 221 5.33 66.23 12.63
CA LEU A 221 6.54 65.85 13.36
C LEU A 221 6.43 66.41 14.77
N GLY A 222 6.51 65.54 15.78
CA GLY A 222 6.39 65.88 17.20
C GLY A 222 6.69 64.69 18.09
#